data_AF-A0A9E2VT69-F1
#
_entry.id   AF-A0A9E2VT69-F1
#
_cell.length_a   1.000
_cell.length_b   1.000
_cell.length_c   1.000
_cell.angle_alpha   90.00
_cell.angle_beta   90.00
_cell.angle_gamma   90.00
#
_symmetry.space_group_name_H-M   'P 1'
#
loop_
_entity.id
_entity.type
_entity.pdbx_description
1 polymer ?
#
loop_
_entity_poly.entity_id
_entity_poly.type
_entity_poly.pdbx_seq_one_letter_code
_entity_poly.pdbx_strand_id
1 'polypeptide(L)'
;TEGTYEGILRSLSEVYRLLHPQLTQFLTEREPRPESMKPADYQRTIAARAFDVTRYLLPLAARTNVGQVVSIRTLEKQITRLLSSQLPELRAIGEDLKDACQRSPVNLWGELCGQPAGAHEPLAPTLARHAKSNDYQASVYQDLARYAKDALRGTGVDQPTTWGVQEPVDLIDPHDPMDEIVTTLLYRVSHAPYRNLLAIVRTWTEKQKQEAVDVAMSARGPYDELIKEFRSGYAFTFDVLMDIGGWRDMHRHRRCQQIQQNFTTVHGYEVPPPLVQAGLDHEYRQAMDAVRSDIELLKKTSAEGSLYATPFGFKVRCLFKMDYAEAEYIARLRSGVKGHWSYRTVAWLMKQKLAARYPALGDRIQATSPDIEDTLTR
;
A
#
# COMPACT_ATOMS: atom_id res chain seq x y z
N THR A 1 -16.90 -28.98 13.95
CA THR A 1 -16.51 -27.62 13.54
C THR A 1 -15.22 -27.19 14.20
N GLU A 2 -15.16 -27.13 15.54
CA GLU A 2 -13.95 -26.73 16.29
C GLU A 2 -12.75 -27.68 16.05
N GLY A 3 -12.91 -28.99 16.25
CA GLY A 3 -11.81 -29.94 16.04
C GLY A 3 -11.24 -29.95 14.61
N THR A 4 -12.08 -29.71 13.59
CA THR A 4 -11.62 -29.54 12.19
C THR A 4 -10.80 -28.28 12.03
N TYR A 5 -11.26 -27.16 12.58
CA TYR A 5 -10.54 -25.89 12.54
C TYR A 5 -9.18 -26.00 13.25
N GLU A 6 -9.15 -26.53 14.47
CA GLU A 6 -7.89 -26.75 15.21
C GLU A 6 -6.96 -27.74 14.50
N GLY A 7 -7.50 -28.77 13.86
CA GLY A 7 -6.75 -29.71 13.03
C GLY A 7 -6.02 -29.01 11.88
N ILE A 8 -6.71 -28.11 11.16
CA ILE A 8 -6.11 -27.30 10.09
C ILE A 8 -4.97 -26.44 10.65
N LEU A 9 -5.22 -25.70 11.73
CA LEU A 9 -4.20 -24.82 12.34
C LEU A 9 -2.97 -25.61 12.82
N ARG A 10 -3.18 -26.80 13.40
CA ARG A 10 -2.11 -27.67 13.87
C ARG A 10 -1.27 -28.18 12.71
N SER A 11 -1.92 -28.68 11.65
CA SER A 11 -1.24 -29.17 10.45
C SER A 11 -0.37 -28.09 9.82
N LEU A 12 -0.91 -26.88 9.62
CA LEU A 12 -0.16 -25.73 9.11
C LEU A 12 1.07 -25.39 9.97
N SER A 13 0.90 -25.44 11.29
CA SER A 13 1.98 -25.17 12.24
C SER A 13 3.07 -26.26 12.23
N GLU A 14 2.70 -27.53 12.09
CA GLU A 14 3.63 -28.66 11.96
C GLU A 14 4.48 -28.54 10.68
N VAL A 15 3.83 -28.28 9.54
CA VAL A 15 4.53 -28.09 8.25
C VAL A 15 5.44 -26.86 8.30
N TYR A 16 4.98 -25.76 8.93
CA TYR A 16 5.84 -24.59 9.14
C TYR A 16 7.12 -24.95 9.92
N ARG A 17 7.01 -25.73 11.00
CA ARG A 17 8.16 -26.15 11.82
C ARG A 17 9.09 -27.12 11.07
N LEU A 18 8.55 -27.95 10.18
CA LEU A 18 9.32 -28.86 9.34
C LEU A 18 10.16 -28.09 8.31
N LEU A 19 9.55 -27.16 7.57
CA LEU A 19 10.19 -26.51 6.42
C LEU A 19 11.11 -25.34 6.81
N HIS A 20 10.81 -24.62 7.89
CA HIS A 20 11.55 -23.41 8.26
C HIS A 20 13.06 -23.62 8.51
N PRO A 21 13.50 -24.65 9.26
CA PRO A 21 14.92 -24.91 9.46
C PRO A 21 15.64 -25.30 8.16
N GLN A 22 15.04 -26.17 7.35
CA GLN A 22 15.61 -26.62 6.07
C GLN A 22 15.77 -25.45 5.09
N LEU A 23 14.77 -24.59 5.00
CA LEU A 23 14.85 -23.39 4.17
C LEU A 23 15.91 -22.40 4.68
N THR A 24 16.01 -22.23 6.01
CA THR A 24 17.03 -21.36 6.61
C THR A 24 18.44 -21.86 6.27
N GLN A 25 18.66 -23.17 6.32
CA GLN A 25 19.92 -23.79 5.92
C GLN A 25 20.20 -23.53 4.43
N PHE A 26 19.25 -23.84 3.55
CA PHE A 26 19.38 -23.60 2.11
C PHE A 26 19.75 -22.15 1.79
N LEU A 27 19.05 -21.17 2.38
CA LEU A 27 19.34 -19.75 2.16
C LEU A 27 20.73 -19.35 2.68
N THR A 28 21.21 -19.97 3.76
CA THR A 28 22.55 -19.73 4.30
C THR A 28 23.64 -20.27 3.38
N GLU A 29 23.41 -21.42 2.76
CA GLU A 29 24.34 -22.03 1.79
C GLU A 29 24.38 -21.25 0.48
N ARG A 30 23.23 -20.75 0.03
CA ARG A 30 23.09 -19.98 -1.22
C ARG A 30 23.70 -18.58 -1.15
N GLU A 31 23.58 -17.91 0.00
CA GLU A 31 23.95 -16.49 0.15
C GLU A 31 25.01 -16.33 1.26
N PRO A 32 26.28 -16.75 1.04
CA PRO A 32 27.28 -16.74 2.11
C PRO A 32 27.52 -15.33 2.66
N ARG A 33 27.79 -15.23 3.97
CA ARG A 33 27.99 -13.95 4.65
C ARG A 33 29.18 -13.17 4.05
N PRO A 34 28.97 -11.93 3.59
CA PRO A 34 30.05 -11.05 3.16
C PRO A 34 30.93 -10.63 4.34
N GLU A 35 32.23 -10.44 4.11
CA GLU A 35 33.16 -9.98 5.15
C GLU A 35 32.77 -8.62 5.74
N SER A 36 32.18 -7.74 4.92
CA SER A 36 31.69 -6.42 5.31
C SER A 36 30.47 -6.43 6.24
N MET A 37 29.76 -7.57 6.35
CA MET A 37 28.52 -7.69 7.11
C MET A 37 28.74 -8.34 8.48
N LYS A 38 28.22 -7.71 9.54
CA LYS A 38 28.30 -8.26 10.90
C LYS A 38 27.51 -9.59 10.99
N PRO A 39 28.01 -10.61 11.70
CA PRO A 39 27.33 -11.90 11.83
C PRO A 39 25.88 -11.81 12.31
N ALA A 40 25.60 -10.94 13.27
CA ALA A 40 24.25 -10.76 13.80
C ALA A 40 23.28 -10.14 12.78
N ASP A 41 23.75 -9.23 11.93
CA ASP A 41 22.93 -8.60 10.90
C ASP A 41 22.66 -9.59 9.76
N TYR A 42 23.65 -10.41 9.41
CA TYR A 42 23.49 -11.52 8.47
C TYR A 42 22.45 -12.54 8.94
N GLN A 43 22.57 -13.03 10.18
CA GLN A 43 21.62 -13.99 10.75
C GLN A 43 20.18 -13.42 10.79
N ARG A 44 20.02 -12.15 11.17
CA ARG A 44 18.71 -11.47 11.14
C ARG A 44 18.16 -11.38 9.71
N THR A 45 19.01 -11.15 8.72
CA THR A 45 18.62 -11.06 7.31
C THR A 45 18.16 -12.42 6.77
N ILE A 46 18.94 -13.48 7.00
CA ILE A 46 18.57 -14.84 6.60
C ILE A 46 17.28 -15.30 7.29
N ALA A 47 17.18 -15.11 8.61
CA ALA A 47 15.97 -15.48 9.37
C ALA A 47 14.72 -14.76 8.85
N ALA A 48 14.84 -13.47 8.53
CA ALA A 48 13.74 -12.72 7.95
C ALA A 48 13.33 -13.22 6.56
N ARG A 49 14.30 -13.59 5.71
CA ARG A 49 14.02 -14.13 4.37
C ARG A 49 13.39 -15.53 4.44
N ALA A 50 13.88 -16.38 5.34
CA ALA A 50 13.26 -17.67 5.60
C ALA A 50 11.81 -17.50 6.09
N PHE A 51 11.58 -16.55 7.00
CA PHE A 51 10.24 -16.21 7.47
C PHE A 51 9.34 -15.67 6.35
N ASP A 52 9.86 -14.80 5.48
CA ASP A 52 9.11 -14.25 4.35
C ASP A 52 8.56 -15.37 3.44
N VAL A 53 9.27 -16.48 3.33
CA VAL A 53 8.80 -17.67 2.60
C VAL A 53 7.86 -18.52 3.44
N THR A 54 8.25 -18.90 4.65
CA THR A 54 7.44 -19.84 5.45
C THR A 54 6.17 -19.21 6.00
N ARG A 55 6.06 -17.87 6.06
CA ARG A 55 4.83 -17.18 6.48
C ARG A 55 3.61 -17.52 5.63
N TYR A 56 3.79 -18.09 4.43
CA TYR A 56 2.69 -18.54 3.57
C TYR A 56 1.84 -19.65 4.21
N LEU A 57 2.42 -20.38 5.17
CA LEU A 57 1.72 -21.39 5.97
C LEU A 57 1.00 -20.79 7.18
N LEU A 58 1.21 -19.52 7.50
CA LEU A 58 0.53 -18.91 8.64
C LEU A 58 -0.94 -18.65 8.29
N PRO A 59 -1.88 -19.13 9.13
CA PRO A 59 -3.30 -18.83 8.98
C PRO A 59 -3.60 -17.40 9.42
N LEU A 60 -4.73 -16.84 8.96
CA LEU A 60 -5.24 -15.54 9.44
C LEU A 60 -5.51 -15.52 10.96
N ALA A 61 -5.67 -16.69 11.57
CA ALA A 61 -5.76 -16.89 13.02
C ALA A 61 -4.45 -16.65 13.80
N ALA A 62 -3.31 -16.46 13.12
CA ALA A 62 -2.05 -16.19 13.79
C ALA A 62 -2.11 -14.87 14.60
N ARG A 63 -1.94 -14.96 15.92
CA ARG A 63 -2.03 -13.81 16.84
C ARG A 63 -0.87 -12.83 16.64
N THR A 64 -1.14 -11.54 16.85
CA THR A 64 -0.14 -10.47 16.78
C THR A 64 -0.45 -9.37 17.78
N ASN A 65 0.55 -8.54 18.08
CA ASN A 65 0.38 -7.38 18.96
C ASN A 65 -0.07 -6.16 18.14
N VAL A 66 -0.98 -5.38 18.70
CA VAL A 66 -1.47 -4.13 18.10
C VAL A 66 -1.25 -2.99 19.09
N GLY A 67 -0.60 -1.92 18.62
CA GLY A 67 -0.50 -0.64 19.32
C GLY A 67 -1.02 0.47 18.42
N GLN A 68 -1.79 1.40 18.98
CA GLN A 68 -2.46 2.44 18.20
C GLN A 68 -2.57 3.75 18.98
N VAL A 69 -2.26 4.86 18.28
CA VAL A 69 -2.53 6.22 18.75
C VAL A 69 -3.44 6.88 17.73
N VAL A 70 -4.63 7.31 18.15
CA VAL A 70 -5.63 7.96 17.29
C VAL A 70 -6.46 8.98 18.06
N SER A 71 -7.08 9.91 17.33
CA SER A 71 -8.14 10.75 17.89
C SER A 71 -9.43 9.96 18.11
N ILE A 72 -10.26 10.43 19.04
CA ILE A 72 -11.56 9.81 19.35
C ILE A 72 -12.48 9.73 18.13
N ARG A 73 -12.44 10.71 17.23
CA ARG A 73 -13.25 10.73 15.99
C ARG A 73 -12.85 9.60 15.02
N THR A 74 -11.56 9.25 14.98
CA THR A 74 -11.10 8.12 14.18
C THR A 74 -11.45 6.79 14.87
N LEU A 75 -11.30 6.74 16.19
CA LEU A 75 -11.61 5.54 16.97
C LEU A 75 -13.09 5.18 16.93
N GLU A 76 -14.00 6.17 17.02
CA GLU A 76 -15.44 5.97 16.89
C GLU A 76 -15.80 5.27 15.56
N LYS A 77 -15.30 5.77 14.43
CA LYS A 77 -15.51 5.12 13.12
C LYS A 77 -14.95 3.69 13.07
N GLN A 78 -13.84 3.43 13.74
CA GLN A 78 -13.26 2.09 13.81
C GLN A 78 -14.10 1.15 14.67
N ILE A 79 -14.57 1.61 15.84
CA ILE A 79 -15.51 0.87 16.70
C ILE A 79 -16.77 0.53 15.90
N THR A 80 -17.37 1.51 15.22
CA THR A 80 -18.54 1.32 14.36
C THR A 80 -18.29 0.24 13.30
N ARG A 81 -17.11 0.26 12.64
CA ARG A 81 -16.74 -0.76 11.65
C ARG A 81 -16.55 -2.15 12.29
N LEU A 82 -15.93 -2.23 13.46
CA LEU A 82 -15.70 -3.49 14.19
C LEU A 82 -17.03 -4.12 14.64
N LEU A 83 -17.94 -3.32 15.20
CA LEU A 83 -19.28 -3.73 15.60
C LEU A 83 -20.15 -4.16 14.40
N SER A 84 -19.86 -3.63 13.21
CA SER A 84 -20.54 -3.99 11.96
C SER A 84 -19.93 -5.20 11.25
N SER A 85 -18.89 -5.81 11.81
CA SER A 85 -18.23 -6.97 11.21
C SER A 85 -19.12 -8.21 11.26
N GLN A 86 -19.00 -9.07 10.23
CA GLN A 86 -19.59 -10.41 10.26
C GLN A 86 -18.91 -11.32 11.31
N LEU A 87 -17.69 -10.98 11.73
CA LEU A 87 -16.85 -11.79 12.60
C LEU A 87 -17.13 -11.49 14.10
N PRO A 88 -17.58 -12.47 14.92
CA PRO A 88 -17.94 -12.26 16.32
C PRO A 88 -16.85 -11.65 17.18
N GLU A 89 -15.60 -12.09 17.02
CA GLU A 89 -14.44 -11.59 17.77
C GLU A 89 -14.11 -10.14 17.43
N LEU A 90 -14.31 -9.71 16.18
CA LEU A 90 -14.14 -8.29 15.82
C LEU A 90 -15.22 -7.43 16.47
N ARG A 91 -16.46 -7.94 16.59
CA ARG A 91 -17.52 -7.26 17.35
C ARG A 91 -17.19 -7.18 18.84
N ALA A 92 -16.69 -8.26 19.42
CA ALA A 92 -16.26 -8.28 20.82
C ALA A 92 -15.16 -7.23 21.10
N ILE A 93 -14.14 -7.15 20.24
CA ILE A 93 -13.10 -6.11 20.32
C ILE A 93 -13.72 -4.71 20.18
N GLY A 94 -14.72 -4.55 19.30
CA GLY A 94 -15.47 -3.30 19.16
C GLY A 94 -16.19 -2.87 20.45
N GLU A 95 -16.85 -3.82 21.16
CA GLU A 95 -17.49 -3.55 22.45
C GLU A 95 -16.45 -3.25 23.53
N ASP A 96 -15.34 -3.99 23.60
CA ASP A 96 -14.26 -3.74 24.55
C ASP A 96 -13.65 -2.34 24.37
N LEU A 97 -13.43 -1.91 23.12
CA LEU A 97 -12.93 -0.57 22.82
C LEU A 97 -13.93 0.52 23.21
N LYS A 98 -15.22 0.28 22.96
CA LYS A 98 -16.30 1.20 23.31
C LYS A 98 -16.41 1.36 24.82
N ASP A 99 -16.40 0.26 25.56
CA ASP A 99 -16.43 0.26 27.02
C ASP A 99 -15.17 0.90 27.60
N ALA A 100 -13.98 0.59 27.06
CA ALA A 100 -12.72 1.23 27.48
C ALA A 100 -12.76 2.75 27.30
N CYS A 101 -13.41 3.26 26.24
CA CYS A 101 -13.59 4.70 26.00
C CYS A 101 -14.63 5.36 26.93
N GLN A 102 -15.52 4.58 27.56
CA GLN A 102 -16.50 5.07 28.53
C GLN A 102 -15.95 5.12 29.96
N ARG A 103 -14.88 4.36 30.24
CA ARG A 103 -14.20 4.35 31.52
C ARG A 103 -13.28 5.57 31.65
N SER A 104 -13.06 6.01 32.89
CA SER A 104 -12.08 7.05 33.18
C SER A 104 -10.67 6.61 32.72
N PRO A 105 -9.89 7.46 32.03
CA PRO A 105 -8.55 7.12 31.60
C PRO A 105 -7.65 6.86 32.81
N VAL A 106 -6.81 5.81 32.73
CA VAL A 106 -5.88 5.45 33.80
C VAL A 106 -4.48 5.96 33.42
N ASN A 107 -3.91 6.85 34.23
CA ASN A 107 -2.52 7.29 34.07
C ASN A 107 -1.61 6.56 35.08
N LEU A 108 -1.69 5.23 35.07
CA LEU A 108 -1.03 4.41 36.09
C LEU A 108 0.49 4.67 36.15
N TRP A 109 1.13 4.91 35.01
CA TRP A 109 2.57 5.17 34.96
C TRP A 109 2.93 6.56 35.51
N GLY A 110 2.17 7.61 35.16
CA GLY A 110 2.37 8.95 35.71
C GLY A 110 2.09 9.01 37.22
N GLU A 111 1.07 8.30 37.68
CA GLU A 111 0.73 8.15 39.10
C GLU A 111 1.82 7.39 39.87
N LEU A 112 2.32 6.26 39.34
CA LEU A 112 3.39 5.47 39.96
C LEU A 112 4.74 6.21 39.97
N CYS A 113 4.99 7.11 39.02
CA CYS A 113 6.21 7.89 38.93
C CYS A 113 6.13 9.28 39.59
N GLY A 114 5.04 9.59 40.31
CA GLY A 114 4.86 10.88 40.99
C GLY A 114 4.81 12.09 40.05
N GLN A 115 4.49 11.89 38.77
CA GLN A 115 4.45 12.95 37.77
C GLN A 115 3.16 13.77 37.93
N PRO A 116 3.24 15.11 38.11
CA PRO A 116 2.08 15.96 37.90
C PRO A 116 1.63 15.86 36.43
N ALA A 117 0.32 15.98 36.19
CA ALA A 117 -0.30 15.77 34.88
C ALA A 117 0.29 16.68 33.78
N GLY A 118 1.24 16.16 33.01
CA GLY A 118 1.77 16.84 31.82
C GLY A 118 3.25 16.52 31.56
N ALA A 119 3.53 15.71 30.55
CA ALA A 119 4.90 15.54 30.06
C ALA A 119 5.33 16.82 29.30
N HIS A 120 6.46 17.40 29.70
CA HIS A 120 7.05 18.61 29.09
C HIS A 120 8.03 18.32 27.94
N GLU A 121 8.09 17.08 27.43
CA GLU A 121 8.98 16.75 26.31
C GLU A 121 8.26 16.83 24.95
N PRO A 122 8.93 17.32 23.91
CA PRO A 122 8.42 17.24 22.55
C PRO A 122 8.20 15.78 22.16
N LEU A 123 7.02 15.44 21.63
CA LEU A 123 6.63 14.06 21.31
C LEU A 123 7.47 13.39 20.20
N ALA A 124 8.26 14.13 19.42
CA ALA A 124 9.07 13.59 18.31
C ALA A 124 10.30 14.46 17.96
N PRO A 125 11.26 14.65 18.88
CA PRO A 125 12.35 15.60 18.69
C PRO A 125 13.30 15.17 17.55
N THR A 126 13.38 13.86 17.25
CA THR A 126 14.25 13.32 16.21
C THR A 126 13.73 13.60 14.80
N LEU A 127 12.42 13.47 14.56
CA LEU A 127 11.84 13.80 13.23
C LEU A 127 11.90 15.30 12.97
N ALA A 128 11.65 16.13 13.99
CA ALA A 128 11.75 17.57 13.90
C ALA A 128 13.18 18.04 13.52
N ARG A 129 14.24 17.35 13.96
CA ARG A 129 15.64 17.65 13.58
C ARG A 129 15.94 17.47 12.09
N HIS A 130 15.14 16.66 11.38
CA HIS A 130 15.34 16.39 9.95
C HIS A 130 14.40 17.21 9.06
N ALA A 131 13.54 18.05 9.63
CA ALA A 131 12.70 18.97 8.86
C ALA A 131 13.56 20.05 8.20
N LYS A 132 13.63 20.02 6.86
CA LYS A 132 14.31 21.02 6.04
C LYS A 132 13.31 21.61 5.05
N SER A 133 13.63 22.80 4.53
CA SER A 133 12.90 23.36 3.39
C SER A 133 12.95 22.38 2.22
N ASN A 134 11.87 22.33 1.45
CA ASN A 134 11.75 21.51 0.26
C ASN A 134 11.81 22.42 -0.97
N ASP A 135 12.94 22.40 -1.68
CA ASP A 135 13.18 23.30 -2.81
C ASP A 135 12.18 23.07 -3.95
N TYR A 136 11.80 21.81 -4.18
CA TYR A 136 10.75 21.45 -5.14
C TYR A 136 9.42 22.15 -4.81
N GLN A 137 8.95 22.07 -3.56
CA GLN A 137 7.71 22.73 -3.16
C GLN A 137 7.80 24.26 -3.20
N ALA A 138 9.00 24.82 -3.04
CA ALA A 138 9.23 26.26 -3.07
C ALA A 138 9.16 26.83 -4.50
N SER A 139 9.69 26.13 -5.51
CA SER A 139 9.77 26.65 -6.89
C SER A 139 8.60 26.25 -7.79
N VAL A 140 8.02 25.05 -7.59
CA VAL A 140 7.13 24.42 -8.58
C VAL A 140 5.94 25.28 -9.02
N TYR A 141 5.32 26.04 -8.11
CA TYR A 141 4.18 26.90 -8.46
C TYR A 141 4.60 28.15 -9.24
N GLN A 142 5.81 28.67 -9.02
CA GLN A 142 6.34 29.80 -9.80
C GLN A 142 6.67 29.36 -11.22
N ASP A 143 7.28 28.18 -11.37
CA ASP A 143 7.61 27.60 -12.67
C ASP A 143 6.33 27.26 -13.46
N LEU A 144 5.34 26.64 -12.80
CA LEU A 144 4.02 26.38 -13.37
C LEU A 144 3.28 27.67 -13.74
N ALA A 145 3.30 28.71 -12.91
CA ALA A 145 2.65 29.99 -13.21
C ALA A 145 3.25 30.65 -14.46
N ARG A 146 4.57 30.59 -14.62
CA ARG A 146 5.26 31.10 -15.81
C ARG A 146 4.86 30.32 -17.06
N TYR A 147 4.89 28.99 -16.98
CA TYR A 147 4.46 28.10 -18.06
C TYR A 147 2.98 28.35 -18.44
N ALA A 148 2.08 28.39 -17.45
CA ALA A 148 0.65 28.59 -17.66
C ALA A 148 0.34 29.92 -18.34
N LYS A 149 1.02 31.01 -17.95
CA LYS A 149 0.85 32.33 -18.56
C LYS A 149 1.14 32.33 -20.05
N ASP A 150 2.16 31.59 -20.48
CA ASP A 150 2.53 31.50 -21.89
C ASP A 150 1.67 30.49 -22.64
N ALA A 151 1.39 29.33 -22.04
CA ALA A 151 0.58 28.27 -22.64
C ALA A 151 -0.89 28.65 -22.83
N LEU A 152 -1.46 29.51 -21.97
CA LEU A 152 -2.86 29.94 -22.05
C LEU A 152 -3.05 31.26 -22.81
N ARG A 153 -1.96 31.92 -23.23
CA ARG A 153 -2.04 33.23 -23.88
C ARG A 153 -2.84 33.16 -25.19
N GLY A 154 -3.85 34.01 -25.32
CA GLY A 154 -4.67 34.08 -26.54
C GLY A 154 -5.58 32.87 -26.75
N THR A 155 -5.69 31.97 -25.76
CA THR A 155 -6.65 30.86 -25.80
C THR A 155 -8.05 31.28 -25.33
N GLY A 156 -8.20 32.54 -24.90
CA GLY A 156 -9.42 33.11 -24.34
C GLY A 156 -9.45 32.99 -22.83
N VAL A 157 -9.04 31.85 -22.26
CA VAL A 157 -9.11 31.62 -20.80
C VAL A 157 -8.14 32.49 -19.99
N ASP A 158 -7.22 33.19 -20.64
CA ASP A 158 -6.35 34.20 -20.05
C ASP A 158 -7.08 35.52 -19.71
N GLN A 159 -8.33 35.70 -20.14
CA GLN A 159 -9.16 36.87 -19.83
C GLN A 159 -10.46 36.50 -19.12
N PRO A 160 -10.79 37.10 -17.95
CA PRO A 160 -12.01 36.79 -17.21
C PRO A 160 -13.33 37.00 -17.98
N THR A 161 -13.34 37.93 -18.95
CA THR A 161 -14.53 38.27 -19.75
C THR A 161 -14.97 37.17 -20.70
N THR A 162 -14.11 36.21 -21.02
CA THR A 162 -14.40 35.14 -21.97
C THR A 162 -14.89 33.86 -21.28
N TRP A 163 -14.88 33.81 -19.94
CA TRP A 163 -15.16 32.58 -19.20
C TRP A 163 -16.62 32.15 -19.27
N GLY A 164 -17.52 33.02 -19.74
CA GLY A 164 -18.95 32.76 -19.82
C GLY A 164 -19.63 32.85 -18.45
N VAL A 165 -20.87 32.35 -18.38
CA VAL A 165 -21.68 32.36 -17.15
C VAL A 165 -21.05 31.44 -16.12
N GLN A 166 -20.80 31.97 -14.92
CA GLN A 166 -20.22 31.23 -13.79
C GLN A 166 -21.31 30.82 -12.81
N GLU A 167 -21.54 29.51 -12.71
CA GLU A 167 -22.37 28.95 -11.65
C GLU A 167 -21.52 28.75 -10.38
N PRO A 168 -22.07 28.93 -9.17
CA PRO A 168 -21.33 28.72 -7.92
C PRO A 168 -20.82 27.28 -7.74
N VAL A 169 -21.48 26.32 -8.40
CA VAL A 169 -21.13 24.89 -8.35
C VAL A 169 -21.19 24.33 -9.77
N ASP A 170 -20.11 23.68 -10.17
CA ASP A 170 -19.99 22.98 -11.44
C ASP A 170 -19.59 21.52 -11.19
N LEU A 171 -20.39 20.59 -11.71
CA LEU A 171 -20.08 19.15 -11.67
C LEU A 171 -19.36 18.75 -12.96
N ILE A 172 -18.08 18.40 -12.84
CA ILE A 172 -17.22 18.00 -13.95
C ILE A 172 -17.24 16.47 -14.11
N ASP A 173 -17.44 16.01 -15.34
CA ASP A 173 -17.38 14.57 -15.67
C ASP A 173 -15.95 14.01 -15.57
N PRO A 174 -15.81 12.71 -15.25
CA PRO A 174 -14.53 12.01 -15.35
C PRO A 174 -13.95 12.13 -16.76
N HIS A 175 -12.64 12.31 -16.85
CA HIS A 175 -11.93 12.48 -18.11
C HIS A 175 -10.55 11.83 -18.06
N ASP A 176 -9.79 11.95 -19.15
CA ASP A 176 -8.49 11.30 -19.26
C ASP A 176 -7.54 11.71 -18.11
N PRO A 177 -6.77 10.79 -17.52
CA PRO A 177 -5.90 11.12 -16.39
C PRO A 177 -4.85 12.20 -16.71
N MET A 178 -4.36 12.26 -17.95
CA MET A 178 -3.41 13.28 -18.36
C MET A 178 -4.08 14.64 -18.44
N ASP A 179 -5.30 14.70 -19.00
CA ASP A 179 -6.09 15.92 -19.04
C ASP A 179 -6.44 16.41 -17.62
N GLU A 180 -6.79 15.50 -16.71
CA GLU A 180 -7.09 15.82 -15.29
C GLU A 180 -5.85 16.42 -14.60
N ILE A 181 -4.69 15.77 -14.72
CA ILE A 181 -3.45 16.22 -14.07
C ILE A 181 -3.06 17.59 -14.62
N VAL A 182 -2.99 17.75 -15.95
CA VAL A 182 -2.57 19.00 -16.59
C VAL A 182 -3.56 20.13 -16.27
N THR A 183 -4.87 19.87 -16.35
CA THR A 183 -5.89 20.87 -16.02
C THR A 183 -5.78 21.29 -14.55
N THR A 184 -5.57 20.35 -13.63
CA THR A 184 -5.43 20.64 -12.19
C THR A 184 -4.16 21.43 -11.90
N LEU A 185 -3.03 21.11 -12.56
CA LEU A 185 -1.79 21.88 -12.47
C LEU A 185 -1.99 23.34 -12.90
N LEU A 186 -2.65 23.55 -14.05
CA LEU A 186 -2.95 24.89 -14.56
C LEU A 186 -3.96 25.63 -13.67
N TYR A 187 -4.98 24.93 -13.17
CA TYR A 187 -6.01 25.49 -12.28
C TYR A 187 -5.41 26.06 -11.01
N ARG A 188 -4.39 25.39 -10.45
CA ARG A 188 -3.71 25.87 -9.24
C ARG A 188 -3.04 27.25 -9.42
N VAL A 189 -2.56 27.55 -10.62
CA VAL A 189 -1.77 28.74 -10.94
C VAL A 189 -2.49 29.71 -11.89
N SER A 190 -3.76 29.47 -12.15
CA SER A 190 -4.64 30.30 -12.98
C SER A 190 -5.87 30.74 -12.16
N HIS A 191 -6.59 31.73 -12.66
CA HIS A 191 -7.88 32.14 -12.12
C HIS A 191 -9.06 31.59 -12.95
N ALA A 192 -8.80 30.98 -14.09
CA ALA A 192 -9.83 30.48 -14.98
C ALA A 192 -10.57 29.26 -14.37
N PRO A 193 -11.89 29.11 -14.62
CA PRO A 193 -12.66 27.96 -14.17
C PRO A 193 -12.13 26.66 -14.73
N TYR A 194 -12.27 25.58 -13.97
CA TYR A 194 -11.75 24.26 -14.34
C TYR A 194 -12.28 23.77 -15.71
N ARG A 195 -13.58 23.93 -15.97
CA ARG A 195 -14.22 23.53 -17.23
C ARG A 195 -13.58 24.22 -18.44
N ASN A 196 -13.27 25.51 -18.33
CA ASN A 196 -12.65 26.29 -19.39
C ASN A 196 -11.21 25.84 -19.64
N LEU A 197 -10.45 25.60 -18.58
CA LEU A 197 -9.09 25.05 -18.69
C LEU A 197 -9.11 23.65 -19.32
N LEU A 198 -10.02 22.77 -18.88
CA LEU A 198 -10.18 21.42 -19.42
C LEU A 198 -10.50 21.45 -20.92
N ALA A 199 -11.38 22.36 -21.35
CA ALA A 199 -11.72 22.52 -22.76
C ALA A 199 -10.49 22.86 -23.60
N ILE A 200 -9.60 23.72 -23.09
CA ILE A 200 -8.33 24.04 -23.76
C ILE A 200 -7.36 22.87 -23.72
N VAL A 201 -7.15 22.23 -22.57
CA VAL A 201 -6.23 21.09 -22.41
C VAL A 201 -6.60 19.91 -23.31
N ARG A 202 -7.90 19.66 -23.53
CA ARG A 202 -8.37 18.63 -24.47
C ARG A 202 -7.96 18.88 -25.92
N THR A 203 -7.68 20.12 -26.29
CA THR A 203 -7.17 20.48 -27.62
C THR A 203 -5.65 20.41 -27.73
N TRP A 204 -4.94 20.24 -26.61
CA TRP A 204 -3.49 20.15 -26.61
C TRP A 204 -3.00 18.83 -27.19
N THR A 205 -1.86 18.92 -27.88
CA THR A 205 -1.09 17.74 -28.27
C THR A 205 -0.51 17.04 -27.04
N GLU A 206 -0.24 15.75 -27.17
CA GLU A 206 0.41 14.97 -26.10
C GLU A 206 1.75 15.57 -25.66
N LYS A 207 2.50 16.19 -26.59
CA LYS A 207 3.75 16.88 -26.28
C LYS A 207 3.53 18.08 -25.36
N GLN A 208 2.52 18.91 -25.62
CA GLN A 208 2.20 20.06 -24.77
C GLN A 208 1.77 19.61 -23.37
N LYS A 209 0.95 18.55 -23.27
CA LYS A 209 0.57 17.96 -21.98
C LYS A 209 1.79 17.44 -21.21
N GLN A 210 2.72 16.78 -21.90
CA GLN A 210 3.96 16.29 -21.30
C GLN A 210 4.84 17.43 -20.79
N GLU A 211 4.99 18.51 -21.56
CA GLU A 211 5.75 19.70 -21.15
C GLU A 211 5.20 20.30 -19.84
N ALA A 212 3.87 20.36 -19.67
CA ALA A 212 3.26 20.83 -18.43
C ALA A 212 3.61 19.95 -17.23
N VAL A 213 3.59 18.62 -17.40
CA VAL A 213 3.99 17.65 -16.37
C VAL A 213 5.49 17.76 -16.08
N ASP A 214 6.32 17.97 -17.10
CA ASP A 214 7.78 18.09 -16.94
C ASP A 214 8.16 19.34 -16.14
N VAL A 215 7.51 20.47 -16.40
CA VAL A 215 7.66 21.68 -15.57
C VAL A 215 7.32 21.36 -14.11
N ALA A 216 6.19 20.67 -13.87
CA ALA A 216 5.75 20.27 -12.54
C ALA A 216 6.65 19.25 -11.82
N MET A 217 7.56 18.57 -12.54
CA MET A 217 8.47 17.56 -11.98
C MET A 217 9.94 17.98 -12.00
N SER A 218 10.29 19.04 -12.73
CA SER A 218 11.67 19.45 -13.04
C SER A 218 12.58 19.61 -11.81
N ALA A 219 12.09 20.23 -10.74
CA ALA A 219 12.85 20.47 -9.51
C ALA A 219 12.70 19.34 -8.47
N ARG A 220 11.99 18.25 -8.77
CA ARG A 220 11.68 17.18 -7.82
C ARG A 220 12.92 16.33 -7.52
N GLY A 221 13.32 16.27 -6.26
CA GLY A 221 14.36 15.36 -5.78
C GLY A 221 13.88 13.92 -5.59
N PRO A 222 14.80 12.96 -5.40
CA PRO A 222 14.48 11.53 -5.31
C PRO A 222 13.61 11.14 -4.11
N TYR A 223 13.61 11.95 -3.05
CA TYR A 223 12.83 11.72 -1.82
C TYR A 223 11.62 12.65 -1.69
N ASP A 224 11.42 13.55 -2.64
CA ASP A 224 10.32 14.50 -2.60
C ASP A 224 9.00 13.82 -3.00
N GLU A 225 7.95 14.09 -2.23
CA GLU A 225 6.59 13.71 -2.61
C GLU A 225 6.10 14.59 -3.76
N LEU A 226 5.28 14.01 -4.63
CA LEU A 226 4.52 14.79 -5.62
C LEU A 226 3.58 15.78 -4.92
N ILE A 227 3.45 16.96 -5.53
CA ILE A 227 2.48 17.99 -5.10
C ILE A 227 1.05 17.48 -5.17
N LYS A 228 0.14 18.17 -4.47
CA LYS A 228 -1.25 17.74 -4.28
C LYS A 228 -2.03 17.63 -5.59
N GLU A 229 -1.63 18.37 -6.62
CA GLU A 229 -2.28 18.42 -7.93
C GLU A 229 -2.18 17.08 -8.66
N PHE A 230 -1.15 16.26 -8.37
CA PHE A 230 -1.05 14.87 -8.85
C PHE A 230 -1.94 13.88 -8.08
N ARG A 231 -2.62 14.35 -7.02
CA ARG A 231 -3.55 13.56 -6.19
C ARG A 231 -5.02 13.77 -6.61
N SER A 232 -5.23 13.89 -7.92
CA SER A 232 -6.51 14.22 -8.56
C SER A 232 -7.03 13.07 -9.43
N GLY A 233 -8.29 13.14 -9.85
CA GLY A 233 -8.94 12.19 -10.77
C GLY A 233 -9.32 10.80 -10.24
N TYR A 234 -8.57 10.20 -9.30
CA TYR A 234 -8.76 8.80 -8.88
C TYR A 234 -8.93 7.80 -10.06
N ALA A 235 -8.23 8.07 -11.16
CA ALA A 235 -8.51 7.46 -12.45
C ALA A 235 -7.87 6.07 -12.66
N PHE A 236 -6.99 5.62 -11.74
CA PHE A 236 -6.32 4.33 -11.86
C PHE A 236 -7.02 3.30 -11.00
N THR A 237 -7.60 2.30 -11.66
CA THR A 237 -8.19 1.12 -11.01
C THR A 237 -7.40 -0.12 -11.38
N PHE A 238 -6.73 -0.71 -10.40
CA PHE A 238 -6.02 -1.98 -10.54
C PHE A 238 -6.83 -3.09 -9.92
N ASP A 239 -7.20 -4.09 -10.72
CA ASP A 239 -7.76 -5.35 -10.24
C ASP A 239 -6.62 -6.35 -10.05
N VAL A 240 -6.26 -6.59 -8.79
CA VAL A 240 -5.07 -7.34 -8.45
C VAL A 240 -5.44 -8.66 -7.78
N LEU A 241 -4.90 -9.75 -8.33
CA LEU A 241 -4.91 -11.06 -7.71
C LEU A 241 -3.49 -11.36 -7.19
N MET A 242 -3.33 -11.50 -5.88
CA MET A 242 -2.04 -11.75 -5.22
C MET A 242 -2.22 -12.64 -3.99
N ASP A 243 -1.16 -13.20 -3.43
CA ASP A 243 -1.25 -13.90 -2.14
C ASP A 243 -1.68 -12.95 -0.99
N ILE A 244 -2.34 -13.51 0.02
CA ILE A 244 -2.79 -12.77 1.20
C ILE A 244 -1.62 -12.10 1.92
N GLY A 245 -0.44 -12.73 1.96
CA GLY A 245 0.78 -12.14 2.51
C GLY A 245 1.16 -10.84 1.80
N GLY A 246 1.23 -10.86 0.48
CA GLY A 246 1.44 -9.69 -0.37
C GLY A 246 0.38 -8.60 -0.16
N TRP A 247 -0.89 -8.98 -0.07
CA TRP A 247 -1.98 -8.02 0.18
C TRP A 247 -1.84 -7.32 1.54
N ARG A 248 -1.47 -8.04 2.61
CA ARG A 248 -1.26 -7.45 3.94
C ARG A 248 -0.19 -6.35 3.94
N ASP A 249 0.83 -6.51 3.10
CA ASP A 249 1.89 -5.52 2.92
C ASP A 249 1.43 -4.33 2.05
N MET A 250 0.67 -4.60 0.99
CA MET A 250 0.07 -3.57 0.11
C MET A 250 -1.02 -2.76 0.82
N HIS A 251 -1.77 -3.37 1.74
CA HIS A 251 -2.87 -2.72 2.45
C HIS A 251 -2.45 -1.53 3.33
N ARG A 252 -1.14 -1.39 3.58
CA ARG A 252 -0.56 -0.26 4.32
C ARG A 252 -0.61 1.07 3.55
N HIS A 253 -0.98 1.06 2.28
CA HIS A 253 -1.12 2.26 1.43
C HIS A 253 -2.50 2.90 1.58
N ARG A 254 -2.56 3.97 2.36
CA ARG A 254 -3.82 4.53 2.87
C ARG A 254 -4.42 5.64 2.00
N ARG A 255 -3.72 6.10 0.95
CA ARG A 255 -4.22 7.15 0.03
C ARG A 255 -4.88 6.56 -1.21
N CYS A 256 -5.22 5.27 -1.19
CA CYS A 256 -6.06 4.63 -2.19
C CYS A 256 -7.29 4.00 -1.55
N GLN A 257 -8.34 3.82 -2.35
CA GLN A 257 -9.46 2.98 -1.95
C GLN A 257 -9.11 1.53 -2.26
N GLN A 258 -9.19 0.70 -1.24
CA GLN A 258 -8.94 -0.73 -1.34
C GLN A 258 -10.22 -1.48 -1.08
N ILE A 259 -10.63 -2.30 -2.05
CA ILE A 259 -11.84 -3.12 -1.94
C ILE A 259 -11.41 -4.58 -2.12
N GLN A 260 -11.37 -5.32 -1.02
CA GLN A 260 -10.95 -6.71 -0.98
C GLN A 260 -12.18 -7.64 -0.96
N GLN A 261 -12.12 -8.72 -1.74
CA GLN A 261 -13.26 -9.63 -1.93
C GLN A 261 -13.31 -10.84 -0.98
N ASN A 262 -13.42 -10.74 0.34
CA ASN A 262 -13.36 -11.94 1.22
C ASN A 262 -12.18 -12.93 0.96
N PHE A 263 -11.92 -13.85 1.87
CA PHE A 263 -10.89 -14.86 1.68
C PHE A 263 -11.52 -16.12 1.09
N THR A 264 -10.82 -16.76 0.16
CA THR A 264 -11.31 -17.96 -0.52
C THR A 264 -10.15 -18.82 -0.98
N THR A 265 -10.40 -20.12 -1.11
CA THR A 265 -9.43 -21.05 -1.69
C THR A 265 -9.53 -21.16 -3.21
N VAL A 266 -10.58 -20.59 -3.82
CA VAL A 266 -10.93 -20.74 -5.24
C VAL A 266 -9.83 -20.27 -6.19
N HIS A 267 -9.05 -19.26 -5.78
CA HIS A 267 -7.95 -18.72 -6.60
C HIS A 267 -6.64 -19.50 -6.46
N GLY A 268 -6.63 -20.59 -5.68
CA GLY A 268 -5.45 -21.36 -5.37
C GLY A 268 -4.46 -20.59 -4.49
N TYR A 269 -3.23 -21.09 -4.45
CA TYR A 269 -2.14 -20.52 -3.66
C TYR A 269 -0.88 -20.31 -4.49
N GLU A 270 0.00 -19.44 -4.01
CA GLU A 270 1.33 -19.23 -4.57
C GLU A 270 2.32 -20.28 -4.03
N VAL A 271 3.25 -20.72 -4.87
CA VAL A 271 4.36 -21.59 -4.47
C VAL A 271 5.64 -20.76 -4.47
N PRO A 272 6.21 -20.43 -3.30
CA PRO A 272 7.45 -19.66 -3.22
C PRO A 272 8.60 -20.26 -4.05
N PRO A 273 9.26 -19.48 -4.93
CA PRO A 273 10.41 -19.97 -5.69
C PRO A 273 11.54 -20.58 -4.83
N PRO A 274 11.88 -20.03 -3.64
CA PRO A 274 12.88 -20.65 -2.78
C PRO A 274 12.54 -22.08 -2.32
N LEU A 275 11.26 -22.43 -2.20
CA LEU A 275 10.87 -23.81 -1.85
C LEU A 275 11.13 -24.76 -3.02
N VAL A 276 10.84 -24.34 -4.24
CA VAL A 276 11.14 -25.13 -5.45
C VAL A 276 12.64 -25.33 -5.61
N GLN A 277 13.42 -24.25 -5.44
CA GLN A 277 14.88 -24.30 -5.54
C GLN A 277 15.52 -25.19 -4.47
N ALA A 278 14.92 -25.24 -3.27
CA ALA A 278 15.35 -26.12 -2.19
C ALA A 278 14.83 -27.56 -2.32
N GLY A 279 13.98 -27.87 -3.32
CA GLY A 279 13.34 -29.19 -3.47
C GLY A 279 12.29 -29.50 -2.39
N LEU A 280 11.75 -28.47 -1.72
CA LEU A 280 10.79 -28.56 -0.61
C LEU A 280 9.35 -28.26 -1.03
N ASP A 281 9.09 -28.07 -2.32
CA ASP A 281 7.78 -27.66 -2.80
C ASP A 281 6.75 -28.80 -2.80
N HIS A 282 7.19 -30.06 -2.79
CA HIS A 282 6.29 -31.22 -2.73
C HIS A 282 5.50 -31.24 -1.41
N GLU A 283 6.19 -31.21 -0.26
CA GLU A 283 5.57 -31.17 1.07
C GLU A 283 4.68 -29.93 1.23
N TYR A 284 5.14 -28.79 0.71
CA TYR A 284 4.37 -27.54 0.72
C TYR A 284 3.06 -27.69 -0.06
N ARG A 285 3.11 -28.21 -1.29
CA ARG A 285 1.92 -28.40 -2.13
C ARG A 285 0.95 -29.39 -1.51
N GLN A 286 1.45 -30.52 -1.02
CA GLN A 286 0.63 -31.53 -0.35
C GLN A 286 -0.12 -30.94 0.84
N ALA A 287 0.56 -30.14 1.68
CA ALA A 287 -0.05 -29.47 2.81
C ALA A 287 -1.12 -28.46 2.38
N MET A 288 -0.82 -27.61 1.40
CA MET A 288 -1.75 -26.58 0.94
C MET A 288 -2.98 -27.15 0.23
N ASP A 289 -2.83 -28.25 -0.53
CA ASP A 289 -3.94 -28.96 -1.18
C ASP A 289 -4.84 -29.69 -0.17
N ALA A 290 -4.25 -30.29 0.88
CA ALA A 290 -5.00 -30.88 1.98
C ALA A 290 -5.80 -29.80 2.73
N VAL A 291 -5.13 -28.71 3.12
CA VAL A 291 -5.75 -27.58 3.83
C VAL A 291 -6.85 -26.92 3.00
N ARG A 292 -6.69 -26.81 1.66
CA ARG A 292 -7.77 -26.36 0.77
C ARG A 292 -9.02 -27.20 0.95
N SER A 293 -8.88 -28.52 0.92
CA SER A 293 -9.99 -29.46 1.01
C SER A 293 -10.69 -29.36 2.38
N ASP A 294 -9.91 -29.25 3.45
CA ASP A 294 -10.41 -29.10 4.82
C ASP A 294 -11.13 -27.76 5.03
N ILE A 295 -10.62 -26.67 4.46
CA ILE A 295 -11.27 -25.35 4.51
C ILE A 295 -12.61 -25.37 3.77
N GLU A 296 -12.68 -26.00 2.59
CA GLU A 296 -13.94 -26.09 1.83
C GLU A 296 -14.98 -26.99 2.54
N LEU A 297 -14.54 -28.02 3.28
CA LEU A 297 -15.42 -28.78 4.16
C LEU A 297 -15.88 -27.93 5.35
N LEU A 298 -14.95 -27.23 6.02
CA LEU A 298 -15.24 -26.37 7.16
C LEU A 298 -16.25 -25.28 6.78
N LYS A 299 -16.10 -24.66 5.61
CA LYS A 299 -16.98 -23.62 5.08
C LYS A 299 -18.45 -24.02 5.03
N LYS A 300 -18.77 -25.31 4.82
CA LYS A 300 -20.14 -25.84 4.84
C LYS A 300 -20.81 -25.77 6.21
N THR A 301 -19.99 -25.76 7.28
CA THR A 301 -20.47 -25.77 8.67
C THR A 301 -20.16 -24.46 9.41
N SER A 302 -19.12 -23.73 8.99
CA SER A 302 -18.74 -22.41 9.49
C SER A 302 -18.02 -21.63 8.39
N ALA A 303 -18.74 -20.70 7.75
CA ALA A 303 -18.15 -19.80 6.78
C ALA A 303 -17.07 -18.92 7.42
N GLU A 304 -17.31 -18.41 8.64
CA GLU A 304 -16.38 -17.55 9.37
C GLU A 304 -15.10 -18.28 9.76
N GLY A 305 -15.20 -19.49 10.32
CA GLY A 305 -14.03 -20.30 10.67
C GLY A 305 -13.16 -20.65 9.45
N SER A 306 -13.79 -20.86 8.29
CA SER A 306 -13.07 -21.11 7.03
C SER A 306 -12.22 -19.90 6.58
N LEU A 307 -12.67 -18.67 6.85
CA LEU A 307 -11.89 -17.47 6.56
C LEU A 307 -10.61 -17.43 7.39
N TYR A 308 -10.72 -17.68 8.70
CA TYR A 308 -9.56 -17.67 9.61
C TYR A 308 -8.56 -18.79 9.37
N ALA A 309 -9.05 -19.94 8.90
CA ALA A 309 -8.21 -21.08 8.56
C ALA A 309 -7.39 -20.86 7.29
N THR A 310 -7.75 -19.89 6.43
CA THR A 310 -7.09 -19.65 5.15
C THR A 310 -5.64 -19.16 5.34
N PRO A 311 -4.62 -19.89 4.85
CA PRO A 311 -3.21 -19.51 4.94
C PRO A 311 -2.83 -18.31 4.06
N PHE A 312 -1.76 -17.60 4.43
CA PHE A 312 -1.28 -16.43 3.70
C PHE A 312 -0.84 -16.71 2.26
N GLY A 313 -0.49 -17.96 1.93
CA GLY A 313 -0.13 -18.36 0.57
C GLY A 313 -1.31 -18.36 -0.41
N PHE A 314 -2.55 -18.42 0.07
CA PHE A 314 -3.73 -18.35 -0.82
C PHE A 314 -3.91 -16.97 -1.44
N LYS A 315 -4.47 -16.94 -2.65
CA LYS A 315 -4.65 -15.70 -3.39
C LYS A 315 -5.97 -15.01 -3.04
N VAL A 316 -5.93 -13.68 -2.98
CA VAL A 316 -7.06 -12.79 -2.75
C VAL A 316 -7.14 -11.74 -3.85
N ARG A 317 -8.37 -11.44 -4.28
CA ARG A 317 -8.64 -10.38 -5.26
C ARG A 317 -8.95 -9.07 -4.55
N CYS A 318 -8.23 -8.03 -4.95
CA CYS A 318 -8.30 -6.70 -4.35
C CYS A 318 -8.29 -5.63 -5.44
N LEU A 319 -9.29 -4.75 -5.41
CA LEU A 319 -9.29 -3.52 -6.20
C LEU A 319 -8.50 -2.46 -5.45
N PHE A 320 -7.57 -1.82 -6.15
CA PHE A 320 -6.90 -0.61 -5.70
C PHE A 320 -7.29 0.53 -6.65
N LYS A 321 -8.04 1.51 -6.12
CA LYS A 321 -8.45 2.71 -6.85
C LYS A 321 -7.69 3.92 -6.32
N MET A 322 -6.99 4.63 -7.19
CA MET A 322 -6.03 5.65 -6.76
C MET A 322 -5.79 6.72 -7.81
N ASP A 323 -5.20 7.82 -7.36
CA ASP A 323 -4.60 8.85 -8.20
C ASP A 323 -3.19 8.45 -8.68
N TYR A 324 -2.60 9.28 -9.54
CA TYR A 324 -1.26 9.03 -10.09
C TYR A 324 -0.18 9.06 -9.01
N ALA A 325 -0.27 9.98 -8.05
CA ALA A 325 0.75 10.12 -7.01
C ALA A 325 0.84 8.88 -6.11
N GLU A 326 -0.29 8.25 -5.79
CA GLU A 326 -0.30 7.00 -5.06
C GLU A 326 0.19 5.81 -5.91
N ALA A 327 -0.13 5.77 -7.21
CA ALA A 327 0.41 4.75 -8.11
C ALA A 327 1.95 4.83 -8.21
N GLU A 328 2.51 6.04 -8.34
CA GLU A 328 3.97 6.27 -8.31
C GLU A 328 4.57 5.83 -6.99
N TYR A 329 3.94 6.21 -5.88
CA TYR A 329 4.45 5.91 -4.54
C TYR A 329 4.46 4.41 -4.25
N ILE A 330 3.36 3.72 -4.57
CA ILE A 330 3.25 2.26 -4.42
C ILE A 330 4.32 1.58 -5.26
N ALA A 331 4.41 1.92 -6.55
CA ALA A 331 5.36 1.31 -7.47
C ALA A 331 6.80 1.49 -6.96
N ARG A 332 7.19 2.71 -6.57
CA ARG A 332 8.54 3.02 -6.08
C ARG A 332 8.87 2.32 -4.77
N LEU A 333 7.99 2.42 -3.77
CA LEU A 333 8.26 1.87 -2.45
C LEU A 333 8.22 0.34 -2.44
N ARG A 334 7.22 -0.26 -3.10
CA ARG A 334 6.95 -1.69 -2.98
C ARG A 334 7.71 -2.54 -3.97
N SER A 335 8.29 -1.98 -5.02
CA SER A 335 9.17 -2.72 -5.94
C SER A 335 10.63 -2.82 -5.45
N GLY A 336 11.00 -2.04 -4.43
CA GLY A 336 12.38 -2.02 -3.89
C GLY A 336 12.90 -3.40 -3.47
N VAL A 337 14.20 -3.64 -3.65
CA VAL A 337 14.89 -4.94 -3.46
C VAL A 337 14.71 -5.57 -2.08
N LYS A 338 14.45 -4.74 -1.06
CA LYS A 338 14.21 -5.15 0.33
C LYS A 338 12.84 -5.81 0.55
N GLY A 339 11.96 -5.69 -0.43
CA GLY A 339 10.59 -6.18 -0.34
C GLY A 339 10.45 -7.67 -0.64
N HIS A 340 9.32 -8.23 -0.23
CA HIS A 340 8.96 -9.60 -0.56
C HIS A 340 8.60 -9.72 -2.06
N TRP A 341 9.07 -10.77 -2.73
CA TRP A 341 8.97 -10.92 -4.20
C TRP A 341 7.54 -10.74 -4.73
N SER A 342 6.54 -11.34 -4.07
CA SER A 342 5.14 -11.24 -4.52
C SER A 342 4.65 -9.78 -4.69
N TYR A 343 4.67 -8.96 -3.63
CA TYR A 343 4.19 -7.59 -3.77
C TYR A 343 5.15 -6.71 -4.59
N ARG A 344 6.45 -7.04 -4.67
CA ARG A 344 7.39 -6.38 -5.58
C ARG A 344 6.96 -6.57 -7.02
N THR A 345 6.65 -7.81 -7.41
CA THR A 345 6.16 -8.14 -8.74
C THR A 345 4.85 -7.42 -9.03
N VAL A 346 3.91 -7.40 -8.09
CA VAL A 346 2.66 -6.64 -8.24
C VAL A 346 2.93 -5.16 -8.49
N ALA A 347 3.75 -4.52 -7.65
CA ALA A 347 4.06 -3.09 -7.76
C ALA A 347 4.75 -2.74 -9.08
N TRP A 348 5.67 -3.60 -9.53
CA TRP A 348 6.30 -3.49 -10.84
C TRP A 348 5.29 -3.64 -11.99
N LEU A 349 4.40 -4.64 -11.92
CA LEU A 349 3.36 -4.85 -12.93
C LEU A 349 2.36 -3.70 -12.99
N MET A 350 2.01 -3.08 -11.85
CA MET A 350 1.20 -1.86 -11.83
C MET A 350 1.85 -0.75 -12.65
N LYS A 351 3.16 -0.50 -12.46
CA LYS A 351 3.94 0.45 -13.26
C LYS A 351 3.93 0.08 -14.74
N GLN A 352 4.16 -1.18 -15.08
CA GLN A 352 4.20 -1.66 -16.48
C GLN A 352 2.85 -1.46 -17.18
N LYS A 353 1.73 -1.79 -16.51
CA LYS A 353 0.39 -1.57 -17.04
C LYS A 353 0.06 -0.09 -17.22
N LEU A 354 0.54 0.76 -16.30
CA LEU A 354 0.40 2.21 -16.42
C LEU A 354 1.21 2.76 -17.60
N ALA A 355 2.47 2.36 -17.75
CA ALA A 355 3.33 2.78 -18.87
C ALA A 355 2.79 2.32 -20.24
N ALA A 356 2.24 1.11 -20.32
CA ALA A 356 1.65 0.62 -21.57
C ALA A 356 0.43 1.43 -22.03
N ARG A 357 -0.36 1.99 -21.10
CA ARG A 357 -1.57 2.75 -21.41
C ARG A 357 -1.35 4.26 -21.46
N TYR A 358 -0.48 4.77 -20.59
CA TYR A 358 -0.15 6.19 -20.44
C TYR A 358 1.37 6.35 -20.38
N PRO A 359 2.11 6.21 -21.51
CA PRO A 359 3.57 6.26 -21.52
C PRO A 359 4.15 7.50 -20.85
N ALA A 360 3.55 8.66 -21.11
CA ALA A 360 3.92 9.93 -20.49
C ALA A 360 3.91 9.89 -18.95
N LEU A 361 2.97 9.19 -18.35
CA LEU A 361 2.90 9.08 -16.89
C LEU A 361 3.75 7.90 -16.40
N GLY A 362 3.63 6.73 -17.02
CA GLY A 362 4.28 5.52 -16.55
C GLY A 362 5.80 5.51 -16.67
N ASP A 363 6.37 6.16 -17.68
CA ASP A 363 7.84 6.22 -17.84
C ASP A 363 8.51 7.09 -16.77
N ARG A 364 7.76 8.01 -16.15
CA ARG A 364 8.23 8.85 -15.03
C ARG A 364 8.13 8.16 -13.67
N ILE A 365 7.48 6.99 -13.59
CA ILE A 365 7.41 6.19 -12.36
C ILE A 365 8.70 5.39 -12.20
N GLN A 366 9.44 5.70 -11.13
CA GLN A 366 10.57 4.89 -10.70
C GLN A 366 10.08 3.60 -10.04
N ALA A 367 10.53 2.46 -10.54
CA ALA A 367 10.30 1.16 -9.93
C ALA A 367 11.50 0.26 -10.23
N THR A 368 11.75 -0.73 -9.37
CA THR A 368 12.84 -1.70 -9.53
C THR A 368 12.27 -3.00 -10.09
N SER A 369 12.86 -3.53 -11.16
CA SER A 369 12.42 -4.83 -11.71
C SER A 369 12.54 -5.92 -10.63
N PRO A 370 11.58 -6.86 -10.54
CA PRO A 370 11.70 -8.00 -9.64
C PRO A 370 12.96 -8.83 -9.90
N ASP A 371 13.48 -8.82 -11.13
CA ASP A 371 14.72 -9.53 -11.54
C ASP A 371 15.99 -8.95 -10.92
N ILE A 372 15.93 -7.70 -10.44
CA ILE A 372 17.03 -7.10 -9.68
C ILE A 372 16.88 -7.59 -8.25
N GLU A 373 17.81 -8.45 -7.84
CA GLU A 373 17.93 -8.96 -6.49
C GLU A 373 19.13 -8.34 -5.78
N ASP A 374 18.91 -7.88 -4.55
CA ASP A 374 19.98 -7.57 -3.59
C ASP A 374 19.63 -8.34 -2.32
N THR A 375 20.28 -9.50 -2.18
CA THR A 375 19.83 -10.56 -1.29
C THR A 375 20.19 -10.31 0.17
N LEU A 376 21.15 -9.42 0.42
CA LEU A 376 21.78 -9.22 1.74
C LEU A 376 21.69 -7.78 2.23
N THR A 377 21.23 -6.85 1.40
CA THR A 377 21.05 -5.45 1.80
C THR A 377 19.61 -5.23 2.26
N ARG A 378 19.33 -5.42 3.56
CA ARG A 378 18.03 -5.09 4.19
C ARG A 378 17.99 -3.73 4.86
#